data_AF-D4NY37-F1
#
_entry.id   AF-D4NY37-F1
#
_cell.length_a   1.000
_cell.length_b   1.000
_cell.length_c   1.000
_cell.angle_alpha   90.00
_cell.angle_beta   90.00
_cell.angle_gamma   90.00
#
_symmetry.space_group_name_H-M   'P 1'
#
loop_
_entity.id
_entity.type
_entity.pdbx_description
1 polymer ?
#
loop_
_entity_poly.entity_id
_entity_poly.type
_entity_poly.pdbx_seq_one_letter_code
_entity_poly.pdbx_strand_id
1 'polypeptide(L)'
;KAVMLAAGGCVNLFRPRSVGEGSGRAWYPVWNAGSTYAMAAEAGAEMTMMENRFVPARFKDGYGPVGAWFLLFKAKATNAYGEDYMVKNKEMLNDYPPYGQAAVPASCLRNHLMLKEMKDGHGPIYMDTVSALAKLAETLTPKEVKHLEAEAWEDFLDMC
;
A
#
# COMPACT_ATOMS: atom_id res chain seq x y z
N LYS A 1 8.21 11.20 -38.69
CA LYS A 1 7.48 11.74 -37.52
C LYS A 1 7.13 10.56 -36.60
N ALA A 2 7.12 10.74 -35.28
CA ALA A 2 6.85 9.69 -34.28
C ALA A 2 5.88 10.21 -33.20
N VAL A 3 5.19 9.31 -32.51
CA VAL A 3 4.22 9.61 -31.44
C VAL A 3 4.57 8.80 -30.19
N MET A 4 4.39 9.39 -29.00
CA MET A 4 4.63 8.74 -27.70
C MET A 4 3.39 8.87 -26.82
N LEU A 5 2.93 7.75 -26.25
CA LEU A 5 1.81 7.73 -25.31
C LEU A 5 2.36 7.66 -23.88
N ALA A 6 2.29 8.78 -23.15
CA ALA A 6 2.82 8.92 -21.80
C ALA A 6 1.83 9.63 -20.87
N ALA A 7 0.55 9.23 -20.93
CA ALA A 7 -0.56 9.88 -20.19
C ALA A 7 -0.89 9.18 -18.85
N GLY A 8 0.08 8.47 -18.26
CA GLY A 8 -0.10 7.78 -16.99
C GLY A 8 -0.96 6.51 -17.07
N GLY A 9 -1.42 6.06 -15.90
CA GLY A 9 -2.24 4.85 -15.73
C GLY A 9 -3.74 5.11 -15.75
N CYS A 10 -4.50 4.31 -14.99
CA CYS A 10 -5.96 4.44 -14.87
C CYS A 10 -6.39 4.31 -13.40
N VAL A 11 -7.20 5.27 -12.92
CA VAL A 11 -7.84 5.26 -11.60
C VAL A 11 -9.33 5.56 -11.73
N ASN A 12 -10.07 5.51 -10.62
CA ASN A 12 -11.53 5.70 -10.58
C ASN A 12 -12.36 4.76 -11.48
N LEU A 13 -11.74 3.71 -12.04
CA LEU A 13 -12.42 2.63 -12.75
C LEU A 13 -13.27 1.76 -11.80
N PHE A 14 -12.81 1.60 -10.56
CA PHE A 14 -13.53 0.92 -9.49
C PHE A 14 -14.06 1.94 -8.50
N ARG A 15 -15.24 1.68 -7.92
CA ARG A 15 -15.83 2.54 -6.88
C ARG A 15 -14.88 2.64 -5.66
N PRO A 16 -14.45 3.85 -5.25
CA PRO A 16 -13.58 4.03 -4.09
C PRO A 16 -14.31 3.75 -2.77
N ARG A 17 -13.55 3.65 -1.66
CA ARG A 17 -14.12 3.41 -0.32
C ARG A 17 -14.90 4.61 0.22
N SER A 18 -14.51 5.82 -0.15
CA SER A 18 -15.21 7.07 0.20
C SER A 18 -15.97 7.56 -1.03
N VAL A 19 -17.29 7.71 -0.89
CA VAL A 19 -18.18 8.27 -1.92
C VAL A 19 -18.63 9.66 -1.49
N GLY A 20 -18.73 10.61 -2.44
CA GLY A 20 -18.90 12.04 -2.15
C GLY A 20 -17.59 12.82 -2.36
N GLU A 21 -17.29 13.79 -1.50
CA GLU A 21 -16.07 14.61 -1.62
C GLU A 21 -14.78 13.78 -1.57
N GLY A 22 -14.79 12.69 -0.78
CA GLY A 22 -13.66 11.76 -0.68
C GLY A 22 -13.38 10.94 -1.94
N SER A 23 -14.22 11.00 -2.98
CA SER A 23 -13.96 10.32 -4.26
C SER A 23 -12.72 10.86 -4.99
N GLY A 24 -12.33 12.11 -4.69
CA GLY A 24 -11.08 12.70 -5.18
C GLY A 24 -9.82 12.12 -4.53
N ARG A 25 -9.97 11.37 -3.42
CA ARG A 25 -8.86 10.82 -2.63
C ARG A 25 -8.51 9.40 -3.08
N ALA A 26 -8.03 9.25 -4.30
CA ALA A 26 -7.41 8.00 -4.73
C ALA A 26 -5.94 7.94 -4.26
N TRP A 27 -5.39 6.73 -4.08
CA TRP A 27 -3.96 6.57 -3.77
C TRP A 27 -3.06 6.96 -4.96
N TYR A 28 -3.54 6.71 -6.18
CA TYR A 28 -2.83 7.05 -7.42
C TYR A 28 -3.49 8.29 -8.06
N PRO A 29 -2.76 9.10 -8.86
CA PRO A 29 -3.24 10.43 -9.25
C PRO A 29 -4.62 10.41 -9.90
N VAL A 30 -5.57 11.15 -9.31
CA VAL A 30 -7.00 11.10 -9.64
C VAL A 30 -7.32 11.48 -11.10
N TRP A 31 -6.43 12.24 -11.73
CA TRP A 31 -6.55 12.66 -13.13
C TRP A 31 -6.15 11.59 -14.15
N ASN A 32 -5.60 10.44 -13.73
CA ASN A 32 -5.22 9.36 -14.64
C ASN A 32 -6.44 8.58 -15.13
N ALA A 33 -6.97 8.94 -16.29
CA ALA A 33 -8.19 8.38 -16.86
C ALA A 33 -8.00 7.11 -17.72
N GLY A 34 -6.78 6.58 -17.84
CA GLY A 34 -6.48 5.45 -18.72
C GLY A 34 -6.26 5.80 -20.19
N SER A 35 -6.02 7.08 -20.51
CA SER A 35 -5.86 7.57 -21.89
C SER A 35 -4.72 6.88 -22.66
N THR A 36 -3.61 6.53 -21.98
CA THR A 36 -2.51 5.76 -22.57
C THR A 36 -3.01 4.44 -23.16
N TYR A 37 -3.84 3.71 -22.41
CA TYR A 37 -4.32 2.39 -22.80
C TYR A 37 -5.40 2.47 -23.88
N ALA A 38 -6.36 3.39 -23.72
CA ALA A 38 -7.46 3.55 -24.67
C ALA A 38 -6.95 3.95 -26.05
N MET A 39 -6.10 4.98 -26.15
CA MET A 39 -5.56 5.43 -27.43
C MET A 39 -4.69 4.36 -28.11
N ALA A 40 -3.90 3.61 -27.35
CA ALA A 40 -3.10 2.51 -27.88
C ALA A 40 -3.98 1.40 -28.46
N ALA A 41 -4.97 0.94 -27.68
CA ALA A 41 -5.89 -0.12 -28.09
C ALA A 41 -6.74 0.28 -29.31
N GLU A 42 -7.27 1.51 -29.33
CA GLU A 42 -8.05 2.03 -30.47
C GLU A 42 -7.22 2.17 -31.75
N ALA A 43 -5.92 2.47 -31.62
CA ALA A 43 -4.99 2.49 -32.75
C ALA A 43 -4.54 1.08 -33.22
N GLY A 44 -5.03 0.01 -32.57
CA GLY A 44 -4.68 -1.37 -32.90
C GLY A 44 -3.34 -1.83 -32.34
N ALA A 45 -2.79 -1.15 -31.34
CA ALA A 45 -1.59 -1.62 -30.65
C ALA A 45 -1.91 -2.87 -29.81
N GLU A 46 -0.98 -3.83 -29.79
CA GLU A 46 -1.09 -5.01 -28.94
C GLU A 46 -0.97 -4.61 -27.46
N MET A 47 -1.89 -5.11 -26.64
CA MET A 47 -1.93 -4.89 -25.20
C MET A 47 -1.50 -6.16 -24.46
N THR A 48 -0.90 -6.01 -23.28
CA THR A 48 -0.42 -7.16 -22.49
C THR A 48 -0.69 -6.95 -21.00
N MET A 49 -0.91 -8.04 -20.27
CA MET A 49 -1.11 -8.07 -18.80
C MET A 49 -2.19 -7.10 -18.28
N MET A 50 -3.25 -6.85 -19.07
CA MET A 50 -4.32 -5.89 -18.73
C MET A 50 -5.20 -6.36 -17.56
N GLU A 51 -5.14 -7.65 -17.20
CA GLU A 51 -5.78 -8.23 -16.03
C GLU A 51 -5.04 -7.89 -14.71
N ASN A 52 -3.77 -7.52 -14.81
CA ASN A 52 -2.96 -7.15 -13.65
C ASN A 52 -3.46 -5.82 -13.06
N ARG A 53 -3.76 -5.81 -11.76
CA ARG A 53 -4.19 -4.63 -11.03
C ARG A 53 -3.36 -4.46 -9.76
N PHE A 54 -3.08 -3.22 -9.39
CA PHE A 54 -2.41 -2.92 -8.14
C PHE A 54 -3.40 -2.42 -7.09
N VAL A 55 -3.49 -3.12 -5.96
CA VAL A 55 -4.34 -2.74 -4.81
C VAL A 55 -3.43 -2.37 -3.64
N PRO A 56 -3.21 -1.07 -3.37
CA PRO A 56 -2.30 -0.64 -2.32
C PRO A 56 -2.93 -0.83 -0.92
N ALA A 57 -2.18 -1.41 0.02
CA ALA A 57 -2.50 -1.37 1.44
C ALA A 57 -1.83 -0.14 2.07
N ARG A 58 -2.63 0.77 2.63
CA ARG A 58 -2.22 2.11 3.08
C ARG A 58 -2.96 2.50 4.35
N PHE A 59 -2.58 3.64 4.95
CA PHE A 59 -3.41 4.25 5.99
C PHE A 59 -4.83 4.50 5.49
N LYS A 60 -5.80 4.16 6.33
CA LYS A 60 -7.22 4.18 5.99
C LYS A 60 -7.66 5.59 5.57
N ASP A 61 -8.52 5.66 4.54
CA ASP A 61 -9.15 6.86 3.97
C ASP A 61 -8.19 7.85 3.28
N GLY A 62 -7.15 8.31 3.96
CA GLY A 62 -6.16 9.23 3.38
C GLY A 62 -5.18 8.58 2.40
N TYR A 63 -5.03 7.25 2.46
CA TYR A 63 -4.11 6.45 1.66
C TYR A 63 -2.63 6.85 1.77
N GLY A 64 -2.24 7.39 2.92
CA GLY A 64 -0.86 7.76 3.19
C GLY A 64 0.12 6.57 3.11
N PRO A 65 1.40 6.85 2.83
CA PRO A 65 2.45 5.86 2.69
C PRO A 65 2.65 5.02 3.95
N VAL A 66 3.10 3.79 3.75
CA VAL A 66 3.43 2.84 4.83
C VAL A 66 4.86 2.34 4.73
N GLY A 67 5.60 2.74 3.70
CA GLY A 67 6.93 2.25 3.39
C GLY A 67 7.94 2.60 4.49
N ALA A 68 8.03 3.89 4.84
CA ALA A 68 8.88 4.36 5.93
C ALA A 68 8.50 3.70 7.27
N TRP A 69 7.22 3.58 7.56
CA TRP A 69 6.71 2.91 8.77
C TRP A 69 7.18 1.48 8.94
N PHE A 70 7.11 0.66 7.89
CA PHE A 70 7.62 -0.71 7.98
C PHE A 70 9.15 -0.79 7.94
N LEU A 71 9.79 0.01 7.08
CA LEU A 71 11.22 -0.15 6.77
C LEU A 71 12.13 0.61 7.73
N LEU A 72 11.80 1.86 8.04
CA LEU A 72 12.59 2.73 8.91
C LEU A 72 12.13 2.56 10.36
N PHE A 73 10.84 2.76 10.60
CA PHE A 73 10.29 2.79 11.97
C PHE A 73 10.03 1.39 12.56
N LYS A 74 10.18 0.32 11.76
CA LYS A 74 9.94 -1.08 12.15
C LYS A 74 8.55 -1.30 12.77
N ALA A 75 7.57 -0.48 12.37
CA ALA A 75 6.20 -0.59 12.83
C ALA A 75 5.60 -1.93 12.40
N LYS A 76 4.74 -2.49 13.24
CA LYS A 76 4.00 -3.71 12.93
C LYS A 76 2.57 -3.37 12.53
N ALA A 77 2.02 -4.18 11.64
CA ALA A 77 0.60 -4.18 11.34
C ALA A 77 -0.06 -5.36 12.05
N THR A 78 -1.05 -5.07 12.90
CA THR A 78 -1.75 -6.06 13.72
C THR A 78 -3.25 -6.01 13.45
N ASN A 79 -3.95 -7.11 13.74
CA ASN A 79 -5.40 -7.14 13.71
C ASN A 79 -6.00 -6.53 15.00
N ALA A 80 -7.32 -6.53 15.14
CA ALA A 80 -8.01 -5.94 16.29
C ALA A 80 -7.67 -6.60 17.64
N TYR A 81 -7.12 -7.82 17.60
CA TYR A 81 -6.71 -8.58 18.78
C TYR A 81 -5.21 -8.40 19.10
N GLY A 82 -4.51 -7.54 18.36
CA GLY A 82 -3.07 -7.30 18.54
C GLY A 82 -2.18 -8.37 17.91
N GLU A 83 -2.73 -9.26 17.09
CA GLU A 83 -1.98 -10.34 16.46
C GLU A 83 -1.30 -9.87 15.17
N ASP A 84 -0.04 -10.25 14.99
CA ASP A 84 0.69 -10.05 13.74
C ASP A 84 0.18 -11.05 12.69
N TYR A 85 -0.69 -10.56 11.79
CA TYR A 85 -1.34 -11.42 10.80
C TYR A 85 -0.37 -12.02 9.78
N MET A 86 0.79 -11.39 9.56
CA MET A 86 1.83 -11.91 8.66
C MET A 86 2.49 -13.17 9.25
N VAL A 87 2.57 -13.25 10.58
CA VAL A 87 3.05 -14.45 11.29
C VAL A 87 1.93 -15.47 11.44
N LYS A 88 0.75 -15.04 11.92
CA LYS A 88 -0.41 -15.92 12.16
C LYS A 88 -0.83 -16.69 10.91
N ASN A 89 -0.90 -16.01 9.76
CA ASN A 89 -1.39 -16.60 8.51
C ASN A 89 -0.26 -17.05 7.57
N LYS A 90 0.99 -17.14 8.05
CA LYS A 90 2.17 -17.43 7.22
C LYS A 90 2.02 -18.72 6.41
N GLU A 91 1.35 -19.73 6.95
CA GLU A 91 1.19 -21.04 6.29
C GLU A 91 0.44 -20.95 4.96
N MET A 92 -0.45 -19.97 4.78
CA MET A 92 -1.13 -19.73 3.50
C MET A 92 -0.17 -19.41 2.34
N LEU A 93 1.06 -18.97 2.65
CA LEU A 93 2.07 -18.70 1.63
C LEU A 93 2.64 -19.98 1.02
N ASN A 94 2.47 -21.13 1.68
CA ASN A 94 2.97 -22.41 1.19
C ASN A 94 2.25 -22.88 -0.08
N ASP A 95 1.04 -22.39 -0.34
CA ASP A 95 0.25 -22.70 -1.53
C ASP A 95 0.78 -22.03 -2.81
N TYR A 96 1.74 -21.11 -2.68
CA TYR A 96 2.21 -20.25 -3.79
C TYR A 96 3.73 -20.34 -4.04
N PRO A 97 4.34 -21.52 -4.27
CA PRO A 97 5.74 -21.59 -4.63
C PRO A 97 6.01 -21.03 -6.04
N PRO A 98 7.18 -20.42 -6.29
CA PRO A 98 8.23 -20.06 -5.32
C PRO A 98 7.92 -18.75 -4.57
N TYR A 99 6.89 -18.01 -4.98
CA TYR A 99 6.64 -16.62 -4.57
C TYR A 99 6.34 -16.43 -3.09
N GLY A 100 5.63 -17.37 -2.47
CA GLY A 100 5.33 -17.36 -1.03
C GLY A 100 6.51 -17.77 -0.15
N GLN A 101 7.52 -18.44 -0.72
CA GLN A 101 8.74 -18.86 -0.04
C GLN A 101 9.87 -17.84 -0.15
N ALA A 102 9.67 -16.75 -0.91
CA ALA A 102 10.61 -15.66 -0.98
C ALA A 102 10.81 -14.99 0.39
N ALA A 103 12.04 -14.53 0.66
CA ALA A 103 12.39 -13.86 1.92
C ALA A 103 11.47 -12.66 2.22
N VAL A 104 11.06 -11.95 1.17
CA VAL A 104 10.00 -10.94 1.21
C VAL A 104 8.89 -11.42 0.28
N PRO A 105 7.73 -11.85 0.81
CA PRO A 105 6.62 -12.28 -0.02
C PRO A 105 6.13 -11.16 -0.93
N ALA A 106 5.68 -11.54 -2.14
CA ALA A 106 5.12 -10.60 -3.10
C ALA A 106 4.00 -9.75 -2.48
N SER A 107 3.90 -8.48 -2.87
CA SER A 107 2.94 -7.53 -2.28
C SER A 107 1.49 -8.02 -2.33
N CYS A 108 1.07 -8.71 -3.40
CA CYS A 108 -0.26 -9.31 -3.49
C CYS A 108 -0.49 -10.44 -2.47
N LEU A 109 0.53 -11.23 -2.14
CA LEU A 109 0.46 -12.28 -1.12
C LEU A 109 0.37 -11.68 0.29
N ARG A 110 1.07 -10.58 0.56
CA ARG A 110 0.91 -9.83 1.82
C ARG A 110 -0.52 -9.31 1.99
N ASN A 111 -1.09 -8.75 0.92
CA ASN A 111 -2.50 -8.35 0.90
C ASN A 111 -3.44 -9.55 1.08
N HIS A 112 -3.10 -10.73 0.55
CA HIS A 112 -3.90 -11.93 0.69
C HIS A 112 -4.06 -12.35 2.16
N LEU A 113 -2.97 -12.33 2.93
CA LEU A 113 -3.01 -12.61 4.37
C LEU A 113 -3.86 -11.58 5.14
N MET A 114 -3.74 -10.30 4.77
CA MET A 114 -4.57 -9.23 5.34
C MET A 114 -6.06 -9.41 5.00
N LEU A 115 -6.38 -9.80 3.76
CA LEU A 115 -7.76 -10.03 3.32
C LEU A 115 -8.42 -11.18 4.06
N LYS A 116 -7.66 -12.20 4.49
CA LYS A 116 -8.19 -13.26 5.37
C LYS A 116 -8.72 -12.67 6.67
N GLU A 117 -7.90 -11.88 7.38
CA GLU A 117 -8.34 -11.25 8.64
C GLU A 117 -9.56 -10.35 8.45
N MET A 118 -9.63 -9.60 7.35
CA MET A 118 -10.80 -8.76 7.07
C MET A 118 -12.07 -9.57 6.81
N LYS A 119 -11.96 -10.71 6.08
CA LYS A 119 -13.10 -11.59 5.78
C LYS A 119 -13.58 -12.35 7.00
N ASP A 120 -12.66 -12.72 7.88
CA ASP A 120 -12.96 -13.42 9.13
C ASP A 120 -13.49 -12.47 10.22
N GLY A 121 -13.55 -11.16 9.94
CA GLY A 121 -14.09 -10.17 10.88
C GLY A 121 -13.10 -9.73 11.97
N HIS A 122 -11.80 -10.03 11.82
CA HIS A 122 -10.76 -9.67 12.77
C HIS A 122 -10.18 -8.27 12.54
N GLY A 123 -10.76 -7.49 11.61
CA GLY A 123 -10.45 -6.09 11.46
C GLY A 123 -10.92 -5.25 12.67
N PRO A 124 -10.47 -3.99 12.79
CA PRO A 124 -9.55 -3.26 11.90
C PRO A 124 -8.11 -3.80 11.91
N ILE A 125 -7.39 -3.53 10.82
CA ILE A 125 -5.94 -3.71 10.76
C ILE A 125 -5.29 -2.38 11.15
N TYR A 126 -4.52 -2.39 12.23
CA TYR A 126 -3.85 -1.22 12.77
C TYR A 126 -2.35 -1.28 12.49
N MET A 127 -1.77 -0.12 12.24
CA MET A 127 -0.34 0.08 12.30
C MET A 127 -0.01 0.71 13.65
N ASP A 128 0.71 -0.03 14.50
CA ASP A 128 1.06 0.45 15.84
C ASP A 128 2.28 1.37 15.77
N THR A 129 2.04 2.61 15.35
CA THR A 129 3.07 3.65 15.23
C THR A 129 3.56 4.13 16.60
N VAL A 130 2.69 4.10 17.61
CA VAL A 130 3.01 4.57 18.97
C VAL A 130 4.05 3.67 19.61
N SER A 131 3.83 2.35 19.63
CA SER A 131 4.81 1.42 20.18
C SER A 131 6.10 1.39 19.35
N ALA A 132 5.99 1.56 18.02
CA ALA A 132 7.15 1.61 17.14
C ALA A 132 8.08 2.79 17.49
N LEU A 133 7.52 4.00 17.60
CA LEU A 133 8.27 5.20 17.96
C LEU A 133 8.79 5.15 19.40
N ALA A 134 7.97 4.67 20.35
CA ALA A 134 8.40 4.50 21.74
C ALA A 134 9.63 3.58 21.85
N LYS A 135 9.64 2.47 21.11
CA LYS A 135 10.76 1.53 21.10
C LYS A 135 12.04 2.13 20.49
N LEU A 136 11.91 2.95 19.45
CA LEU A 136 13.08 3.65 18.89
C LEU A 136 13.63 4.68 19.88
N ALA A 137 12.75 5.39 20.59
CA ALA A 137 13.13 6.38 21.59
C ALA A 137 13.90 5.79 22.78
N GLU A 138 13.81 4.48 23.04
CA GLU A 138 14.65 3.81 24.06
C GLU A 138 16.14 3.82 23.71
N THR A 139 16.47 3.88 22.41
CA THR A 139 17.85 3.77 21.91
C THR A 139 18.42 5.08 21.38
N LEU A 140 17.59 6.11 21.24
CA LEU A 140 17.93 7.35 20.54
C LEU A 140 17.94 8.54 21.49
N THR A 141 18.77 9.52 21.18
CA THR A 141 18.78 10.79 21.92
C THR A 141 17.52 11.60 21.62
N PRO A 142 17.13 12.55 22.49
CA PRO A 142 15.97 13.42 22.23
C PRO A 142 16.05 14.18 20.90
N LYS A 143 17.27 14.51 20.44
CA LYS A 143 17.48 15.19 19.15
C LYS A 143 17.21 14.26 17.97
N GLU A 144 17.65 13.00 18.05
CA GLU A 144 17.40 11.98 17.02
C GLU A 144 15.93 11.58 16.98
N VAL A 145 15.26 11.49 18.14
CA VAL A 145 13.80 11.26 18.20
C VAL A 145 13.04 12.37 17.46
N LYS A 146 13.39 13.64 17.70
CA LYS A 146 12.77 14.77 17.01
C LYS A 146 13.04 14.76 15.50
N HIS A 147 14.23 14.31 15.10
CA HIS A 147 14.57 14.18 13.68
C HIS A 147 13.77 13.07 13.00
N LEU A 148 13.64 11.91 13.64
CA LEU A 148 12.80 10.81 13.14
C LEU A 148 11.32 11.18 13.06
N GLU A 149 10.81 11.96 14.01
CA GLU A 149 9.46 12.50 13.93
C GLU A 149 9.30 13.37 12.68
N ALA A 150 10.28 14.23 12.38
CA ALA A 150 10.28 15.04 11.16
C ALA A 150 10.31 14.16 9.90
N GLU A 151 11.15 13.12 9.85
CA GLU A 151 11.18 12.16 8.73
C GLU A 151 9.83 11.44 8.56
N ALA A 152 9.16 11.07 9.67
CA ALA A 152 7.86 10.44 9.63
C ALA A 152 6.79 11.37 9.03
N TRP A 153 6.86 12.67 9.34
CA TRP A 153 5.98 13.68 8.75
C TRP A 153 6.33 13.98 7.28
N GLU A 154 7.62 14.10 6.95
CA GLU A 154 8.09 14.34 5.59
C GLU A 154 7.65 13.22 4.62
N ASP A 155 7.62 11.95 5.07
CA ASP A 155 7.06 10.84 4.29
C ASP A 155 5.62 11.15 3.81
N PHE A 156 4.80 11.81 4.63
CA PHE A 156 3.45 12.24 4.21
C PHE A 156 3.43 13.55 3.41
N LEU A 157 4.29 14.50 3.74
CA LEU A 157 4.26 15.85 3.16
C LEU A 157 4.88 15.93 1.75
N ASP A 158 5.91 15.13 1.47
CA ASP A 158 6.68 15.23 0.23
C ASP A 158 6.08 14.46 -0.96
N MET A 159 5.10 13.59 -0.72
CA MET A 159 4.53 12.72 -1.77
C MET A 159 3.30 13.31 -2.50
N CYS A 160 3.23 14.63 -2.67
CA CYS A 160 2.15 15.30 -3.42
C CYS A 160 2.34 15.26 -4.94
#